data_AF-A0A554JVT6-F1
#
_entry.id   AF-A0A554JVT6-F1
#
_cell.length_a   1.000
_cell.length_b   1.000
_cell.length_c   1.000
_cell.angle_alpha   90.00
_cell.angle_beta   90.00
_cell.angle_gamma   90.00
#
_symmetry.space_group_name_H-M   'P 1'
#
loop_
_entity.id
_entity.type
_entity.pdbx_description
1 polymer ?
#
loop_
_entity_poly.entity_id
_entity_poly.type
_entity_poly.pdbx_seq_one_letter_code
_entity_poly.pdbx_strand_id
1 'polypeptide(L)'
;MITLGLIGRGRWGSNIRRTLEQLPGCQLKYVETRGWKRLVSARDLGGVLIATPGSTHAEIALPFIERGIPTFIEKPLTTSLRDALRLQRAAEKSGALVFVGHVHLYSPAYRTAKKLARHAGRIRFLTAEGMNNGPYREDMSALWDWAPHDLAMVLDLLGESPRAVQASGLGILRPRTRLYDAATLRLEFPSGVQFLGIYSWMAQEKRKRFVIHGSLHTIVYDDVAERKVTV
;
A
#
# COMPACT_ATOMS: atom_id res chain seq x y z
N MET A 1 4.54 17.26 -22.59
CA MET A 1 4.37 15.81 -22.29
C MET A 1 5.40 15.44 -21.24
N ILE A 2 4.99 14.86 -20.11
CA ILE A 2 5.90 14.46 -19.03
C ILE A 2 6.52 13.12 -19.37
N THR A 3 7.85 13.05 -19.47
CA THR A 3 8.58 11.79 -19.67
C THR A 3 8.64 11.01 -18.37
N LEU A 4 8.20 9.76 -18.39
CA LEU A 4 8.17 8.88 -17.24
C LEU A 4 9.12 7.69 -17.40
N GLY A 5 9.67 7.26 -16.27
CA GLY A 5 10.39 6.00 -16.15
C GLY A 5 9.66 5.04 -15.22
N LEU A 6 9.59 3.76 -15.61
CA LEU A 6 9.08 2.67 -14.79
C LEU A 6 10.23 1.74 -14.39
N ILE A 7 10.39 1.48 -13.09
CA ILE A 7 11.38 0.54 -12.55
C ILE A 7 10.63 -0.63 -11.93
N GLY A 8 10.84 -1.84 -12.47
CA GLY A 8 10.13 -3.06 -12.08
C GLY A 8 9.11 -3.48 -13.13
N ARG A 9 9.26 -4.72 -13.63
CA ARG A 9 8.40 -5.31 -14.68
C ARG A 9 7.58 -6.50 -14.17
N GLY A 10 7.43 -6.62 -12.86
CA GLY A 10 6.56 -7.63 -12.25
C GLY A 10 5.08 -7.32 -12.49
N ARG A 11 4.20 -8.08 -11.83
CA ARG A 11 2.74 -7.93 -11.95
C ARG A 11 2.26 -6.47 -11.80
N TRP A 12 2.71 -5.77 -10.76
CA TRP A 12 2.33 -4.37 -10.52
C TRP A 12 2.96 -3.41 -11.52
N GLY A 13 4.23 -3.62 -11.91
CA GLY A 13 4.85 -2.84 -12.98
C GLY A 13 4.06 -2.91 -14.30
N SER A 14 3.57 -4.10 -14.68
CA SER A 14 2.71 -4.26 -15.85
C SER A 14 1.37 -3.54 -15.72
N ASN A 15 0.74 -3.54 -14.54
CA ASN A 15 -0.49 -2.80 -14.29
C ASN A 15 -0.28 -1.28 -14.38
N ILE A 16 0.81 -0.79 -13.80
CA ILE A 16 1.19 0.63 -13.87
C ILE A 16 1.46 1.02 -15.30
N ARG A 17 2.28 0.24 -16.03
CA ARG A 17 2.58 0.47 -17.45
C ARG A 17 1.31 0.64 -18.28
N ARG A 18 0.36 -0.30 -18.16
CA ARG A 18 -0.92 -0.23 -18.89
C ARG A 18 -1.68 1.06 -18.61
N THR A 19 -1.63 1.54 -17.36
CA THR A 19 -2.27 2.79 -16.96
C THR A 19 -1.55 4.00 -17.58
N LEU A 20 -0.21 4.02 -17.53
CA LEU A 20 0.60 5.10 -18.09
C LEU A 20 0.46 5.23 -19.61
N GLU A 21 0.36 4.10 -20.32
CA GLU A 21 0.17 4.07 -21.78
C GLU A 21 -1.16 4.70 -22.22
N GLN A 22 -2.14 4.81 -21.31
CA GLN A 22 -3.46 5.40 -21.56
C GLN A 22 -3.61 6.80 -20.94
N LEU A 23 -2.64 7.26 -20.14
CA LEU A 23 -2.77 8.49 -19.37
C LEU A 23 -2.33 9.70 -20.22
N PRO A 24 -3.24 10.66 -20.51
CA PRO A 24 -2.91 11.83 -21.32
C PRO A 24 -1.87 12.71 -20.62
N GLY A 25 -1.08 13.43 -21.41
CA GLY A 25 -0.10 14.40 -20.91
C GLY A 25 1.23 13.79 -20.44
N CYS A 26 1.38 12.45 -20.44
CA CYS A 26 2.62 11.77 -20.11
C CYS A 26 3.04 10.76 -21.21
N GLN A 27 4.31 10.36 -21.19
CA GLN A 27 4.85 9.31 -22.04
C GLN A 27 5.81 8.44 -21.25
N LEU A 28 5.56 7.13 -21.27
CA LEU A 28 6.50 6.15 -20.73
C LEU A 28 7.65 5.95 -21.72
N LYS A 29 8.81 6.53 -21.43
CA LYS A 29 10.01 6.43 -22.28
C LYS A 29 10.98 5.36 -21.78
N TYR A 30 11.06 5.18 -20.47
CA TYR A 30 12.02 4.28 -19.85
C TYR A 30 11.33 3.14 -19.09
N VAL A 31 11.80 1.91 -19.31
CA VAL A 31 11.32 0.73 -18.58
C VAL A 31 12.50 -0.12 -18.15
N GLU A 32 12.79 -0.12 -16.85
CA GLU A 32 13.99 -0.71 -16.28
C GLU A 32 13.72 -1.79 -15.23
N THR A 33 14.74 -2.61 -15.02
CA THR A 33 14.85 -3.48 -13.84
C THR A 33 16.18 -3.20 -13.16
N ARG A 34 17.27 -3.89 -13.53
CA ARG A 34 18.60 -3.76 -12.90
C ARG A 34 19.34 -2.49 -13.32
N GLY A 35 19.07 -1.98 -14.52
CA GLY A 35 19.75 -0.83 -15.09
C GLY A 35 19.20 0.52 -14.66
N TRP A 36 18.43 0.60 -13.56
CA TRP A 36 17.72 1.81 -13.16
C TRP A 36 18.63 2.98 -12.79
N LYS A 37 19.86 2.71 -12.34
CA LYS A 37 20.82 3.76 -11.93
C LYS A 37 21.09 4.78 -13.04
N ARG A 38 21.01 4.39 -14.32
CA ARG A 38 21.22 5.32 -15.44
C ARG A 38 20.10 6.34 -15.59
N LEU A 39 18.90 6.03 -15.10
CA LEU A 39 17.74 6.93 -15.13
C LEU A 39 17.95 8.11 -14.20
N VAL A 40 18.71 7.92 -13.12
CA VAL A 40 19.05 9.00 -12.20
C VAL A 40 19.62 10.15 -13.01
N SER A 41 20.56 9.90 -13.93
CA SER A 41 21.21 10.91 -14.76
C SER A 41 20.45 11.36 -16.01
N ALA A 42 19.24 10.83 -16.29
CA ALA A 42 18.46 11.22 -17.45
C ALA A 42 17.93 12.66 -17.30
N ARG A 43 18.30 13.55 -18.24
CA ARG A 43 17.97 14.99 -18.16
C ARG A 43 16.50 15.29 -18.46
N ASP A 44 15.86 14.44 -19.24
CA ASP A 44 14.48 14.59 -19.69
C ASP A 44 13.49 13.82 -18.81
N LEU A 45 13.93 13.14 -17.76
CA LEU A 45 13.07 12.38 -16.86
C LEU A 45 12.24 13.32 -15.97
N GLY A 46 10.94 13.37 -16.23
CA GLY A 46 9.98 14.20 -15.47
C GLY A 46 9.39 13.49 -14.24
N GLY A 47 9.55 12.16 -14.13
CA GLY A 47 9.12 11.41 -12.96
C GLY A 47 9.44 9.92 -13.08
N VAL A 48 9.47 9.23 -11.94
CA VAL A 48 9.75 7.79 -11.87
C VAL A 48 8.69 7.05 -11.08
N LEU A 49 8.35 5.84 -11.53
CA LEU A 49 7.45 4.92 -10.86
C LEU A 49 8.21 3.64 -10.49
N ILE A 50 8.19 3.28 -9.22
CA ILE A 50 8.96 2.15 -8.67
C ILE A 50 7.96 1.07 -8.25
N ALA A 51 8.07 -0.10 -8.88
CA ALA A 51 7.23 -1.28 -8.68
C ALA A 51 8.10 -2.55 -8.55
N THR A 52 9.05 -2.51 -7.64
CA THR A 52 10.01 -3.58 -7.34
C THR A 52 9.64 -4.29 -6.02
N PRO A 53 10.40 -5.28 -5.52
CA PRO A 53 10.18 -5.82 -4.18
C PRO A 53 10.29 -4.73 -3.11
N GLY A 54 9.45 -4.79 -2.07
CA GLY A 54 9.27 -3.68 -1.12
C GLY A 54 10.53 -3.34 -0.32
N SER A 55 11.39 -4.33 -0.10
CA SER A 55 12.69 -4.15 0.54
C SER A 55 13.67 -3.29 -0.26
N THR A 56 13.47 -3.16 -1.57
CA THR A 56 14.36 -2.42 -2.48
C THR A 56 13.93 -0.96 -2.70
N HIS A 57 12.71 -0.60 -2.32
CA HIS A 57 12.13 0.72 -2.62
C HIS A 57 13.00 1.87 -2.14
N ALA A 58 13.54 1.80 -0.92
CA ALA A 58 14.34 2.88 -0.34
C ALA A 58 15.66 3.11 -1.09
N GLU A 59 16.34 2.04 -1.48
CA GLU A 59 17.60 2.11 -2.24
C GLU A 59 17.36 2.74 -3.61
N ILE A 60 16.29 2.32 -4.28
CA ILE A 60 15.96 2.78 -5.63
C ILE A 60 15.43 4.21 -5.61
N ALA A 61 14.53 4.54 -4.68
CA ALA A 61 13.84 5.83 -4.64
C ALA A 61 14.74 6.99 -4.22
N LEU A 62 15.65 6.77 -3.26
CA LEU A 62 16.42 7.85 -2.65
C LEU A 62 17.17 8.72 -3.68
N PRO A 63 17.93 8.18 -4.66
CA PRO A 63 18.67 9.01 -5.60
C PRO A 63 17.79 9.87 -6.52
N PHE A 64 16.54 9.45 -6.78
CA PHE A 64 15.58 10.27 -7.55
C PHE A 64 15.03 11.39 -6.67
N ILE A 65 14.63 11.06 -5.44
CA ILE A 65 14.09 12.02 -4.48
C ILE A 65 15.14 13.08 -4.15
N GLU A 66 16.40 12.72 -3.90
CA GLU A 66 17.49 13.67 -3.60
C GLU A 66 17.73 14.67 -4.75
N ARG A 67 17.37 14.30 -5.97
CA ARG A 67 17.45 15.16 -7.15
C ARG A 67 16.19 15.99 -7.43
N GLY A 68 15.19 15.93 -6.56
CA GLY A 68 13.92 16.61 -6.77
C GLY A 68 13.00 15.94 -7.79
N ILE A 69 13.30 14.70 -8.23
CA ILE A 69 12.51 14.01 -9.26
C ILE A 69 11.22 13.47 -8.62
N PRO A 70 10.03 13.81 -9.15
CA PRO A 70 8.77 13.22 -8.70
C PRO A 70 8.81 11.69 -8.71
N THR A 71 8.50 11.08 -7.57
CA THR A 71 8.73 9.65 -7.33
C THR A 71 7.46 8.99 -6.82
N PHE A 72 6.88 8.11 -7.64
CA PHE A 72 5.85 7.17 -7.23
C PHE A 72 6.51 5.87 -6.73
N ILE A 73 6.08 5.37 -5.59
CA ILE A 73 6.59 4.15 -4.95
C ILE A 73 5.42 3.23 -4.69
N GLU A 74 5.42 2.02 -5.26
CA GLU A 74 4.44 1.00 -4.90
C GLU A 74 4.45 0.73 -3.39
N LYS A 75 3.33 0.27 -2.85
CA LYS A 75 3.26 -0.05 -1.43
C LYS A 75 4.01 -1.37 -1.12
N PRO A 76 4.53 -1.55 0.11
CA PRO A 76 4.71 -0.51 1.14
C PRO A 76 5.78 0.50 0.73
N LEU A 77 5.73 1.72 1.29
CA LEU A 77 6.76 2.75 1.05
C LEU A 77 8.18 2.20 1.21
N THR A 78 8.42 1.52 2.34
CA THR A 78 9.60 0.71 2.66
C THR A 78 9.18 -0.37 3.66
N THR A 79 10.11 -1.28 4.02
CA THR A 79 9.90 -2.28 5.09
C THR A 79 10.57 -1.89 6.41
N SER A 80 11.06 -0.65 6.55
CA SER A 80 11.70 -0.17 7.78
C SER A 80 11.40 1.30 8.07
N LEU A 81 11.15 1.62 9.35
CA LEU A 81 10.93 3.00 9.78
C LEU A 81 12.15 3.90 9.48
N ARG A 82 13.36 3.37 9.68
CA ARG A 82 14.61 4.09 9.39
C ARG A 82 14.64 4.57 7.94
N ASP A 83 14.31 3.70 7.00
CA ASP A 83 14.33 4.03 5.59
C ASP A 83 13.16 4.95 5.21
N ALA A 84 11.97 4.75 5.80
CA ALA A 84 10.84 5.66 5.59
C ALA A 84 11.20 7.10 6.01
N LEU A 85 11.80 7.28 7.20
CA LEU A 85 12.29 8.58 7.68
C LEU A 85 13.42 9.14 6.81
N ARG A 86 14.26 8.28 6.21
CA ARG A 86 15.31 8.71 5.27
C ARG A 86 14.70 9.28 3.99
N LEU A 87 13.69 8.61 3.43
CA LEU A 87 12.97 9.09 2.24
C LEU A 87 12.20 10.38 2.55
N GLN A 88 11.55 10.48 3.71
CA GLN A 88 10.87 11.69 4.16
C GLN A 88 11.83 12.89 4.20
N ARG A 89 12.96 12.77 4.90
CA ARG A 89 13.96 13.86 5.00
C ARG A 89 14.51 14.26 3.62
N ALA A 90 14.73 13.28 2.74
CA ALA A 90 15.20 13.56 1.40
C ALA A 90 14.16 14.35 0.59
N ALA A 91 12.88 13.98 0.69
CA ALA A 91 11.79 14.68 0.02
C ALA A 91 11.59 16.10 0.55
N GLU A 92 11.64 16.28 1.88
CA GLU A 92 11.58 17.60 2.54
C GLU A 92 12.76 18.49 2.09
N LYS A 93 13.96 17.92 1.98
CA LYS A 93 15.17 18.67 1.55
C LYS A 93 15.14 19.05 0.08
N SER A 94 14.68 18.17 -0.80
CA SER A 94 14.73 18.38 -2.25
C SER A 94 13.47 19.04 -2.83
N GLY A 95 12.36 19.04 -2.07
CA GLY A 95 11.05 19.43 -2.58
C GLY A 95 10.41 18.42 -3.54
N ALA A 96 10.96 17.20 -3.64
CA ALA A 96 10.41 16.17 -4.52
C ALA A 96 8.99 15.76 -4.09
N LEU A 97 8.09 15.64 -5.07
CA LEU A 97 6.79 15.01 -4.85
C LEU A 97 6.97 13.50 -4.70
N VAL A 98 6.61 12.95 -3.54
CA VAL A 98 6.64 11.51 -3.28
C VAL A 98 5.21 10.99 -3.11
N PHE A 99 4.84 10.01 -3.92
CA PHE A 99 3.52 9.40 -3.90
C PHE A 99 3.62 7.91 -3.62
N VAL A 100 2.88 7.42 -2.62
CA VAL A 100 2.85 5.98 -2.29
C VAL A 100 1.60 5.33 -2.90
N GLY A 101 1.77 4.16 -3.50
CA GLY A 101 0.74 3.37 -4.20
C GLY A 101 -0.37 2.79 -3.32
N HIS A 102 -0.98 3.57 -2.42
CA HIS A 102 -2.16 3.18 -1.65
C HIS A 102 -3.43 3.19 -2.51
N VAL A 103 -3.46 2.38 -3.56
CA VAL A 103 -4.48 2.39 -4.62
C VAL A 103 -5.93 2.26 -4.11
N HIS A 104 -6.17 1.57 -2.99
CA HIS A 104 -7.51 1.42 -2.44
C HIS A 104 -8.13 2.76 -2.00
N LEU A 105 -7.34 3.76 -1.59
CA LEU A 105 -7.86 5.10 -1.28
C LEU A 105 -8.54 5.77 -2.50
N TYR A 106 -8.14 5.36 -3.70
CA TYR A 106 -8.63 5.88 -4.97
C TYR A 106 -9.68 4.97 -5.61
N SER A 107 -9.95 3.79 -5.03
CA SER A 107 -10.96 2.86 -5.51
C SER A 107 -12.36 3.47 -5.40
N PRO A 108 -13.19 3.41 -6.48
CA PRO A 108 -14.60 3.81 -6.40
C PRO A 108 -15.36 3.08 -5.29
N ALA A 109 -15.05 1.79 -5.05
CA ALA A 109 -15.70 0.99 -4.02
C ALA A 109 -15.39 1.52 -2.61
N TYR A 110 -14.12 1.78 -2.30
CA TYR A 110 -13.76 2.34 -0.99
C TYR A 110 -14.35 3.75 -0.80
N ARG A 111 -14.29 4.60 -1.84
CA ARG A 111 -14.90 5.94 -1.78
C ARG A 111 -16.41 5.88 -1.51
N THR A 112 -17.10 4.91 -2.08
CA THR A 112 -18.52 4.65 -1.79
C THR A 112 -18.71 4.15 -0.36
N ALA A 113 -17.91 3.18 0.09
CA ALA A 113 -17.98 2.69 1.48
C ALA A 113 -17.74 3.82 2.51
N LYS A 114 -16.74 4.69 2.27
CA LYS A 114 -16.45 5.87 3.09
C LYS A 114 -17.61 6.87 3.11
N LYS A 115 -18.30 7.08 1.98
CA LYS A 115 -19.50 7.93 1.93
C LYS A 115 -20.63 7.32 2.76
N LEU A 116 -20.92 6.04 2.58
CA LEU A 116 -21.96 5.32 3.33
C LEU A 116 -21.69 5.31 4.84
N ALA A 117 -20.41 5.26 5.24
CA ALA A 117 -20.00 5.28 6.64
C ALA A 117 -20.49 6.50 7.41
N ARG A 118 -20.67 7.63 6.72
CA ARG A 118 -21.25 8.86 7.31
C ARG A 118 -22.70 8.67 7.77
N HIS A 119 -23.40 7.68 7.21
CA HIS A 119 -24.80 7.36 7.50
C HIS A 119 -24.95 6.11 8.38
N ALA A 120 -23.85 5.45 8.76
CA ALA A 120 -23.86 4.23 9.58
C ALA A 120 -23.98 4.50 11.10
N GLY A 121 -24.17 5.76 11.49
CA GLY A 121 -24.09 6.20 12.88
C GLY A 121 -22.66 6.24 13.41
N ARG A 122 -22.47 6.05 14.72
CA ARG A 122 -21.14 6.06 15.34
C ARG A 122 -20.37 4.80 14.94
N ILE A 123 -19.18 4.96 14.37
CA ILE A 123 -18.26 3.85 14.12
C ILE A 123 -17.90 3.21 15.47
N ARG A 124 -18.18 1.92 15.63
CA ARG A 124 -17.88 1.16 16.86
C ARG A 124 -16.52 0.48 16.76
N PHE A 125 -16.29 -0.24 15.66
CA PHE A 125 -15.02 -0.90 15.39
C PHE A 125 -14.88 -1.17 13.89
N LEU A 126 -13.66 -1.48 13.48
CA LEU A 126 -13.28 -1.77 12.09
C LEU A 126 -12.63 -3.16 12.03
N THR A 127 -12.88 -3.91 10.96
CA THR A 127 -12.20 -5.18 10.73
C THR A 127 -11.66 -5.28 9.31
N ALA A 128 -10.53 -5.95 9.13
CA ALA A 128 -10.00 -6.26 7.81
C ALA A 128 -9.46 -7.68 7.69
N GLU A 129 -9.60 -8.24 6.49
CA GLU A 129 -9.04 -9.53 6.10
C GLU A 129 -8.22 -9.35 4.82
N GLY A 130 -6.97 -9.80 4.85
CA GLY A 130 -6.12 -9.93 3.66
C GLY A 130 -5.55 -11.33 3.60
N MET A 131 -6.19 -12.19 2.82
CA MET A 131 -5.95 -13.63 2.83
C MET A 131 -5.83 -14.19 1.42
N ASN A 132 -4.90 -15.12 1.23
CA ASN A 132 -4.71 -15.91 0.01
C ASN A 132 -3.79 -17.10 0.28
N ASN A 133 -3.63 -17.99 -0.71
CA ASN A 133 -2.65 -19.08 -0.71
C ASN A 133 -1.49 -18.70 -1.63
N GLY A 134 -0.63 -17.80 -1.15
CA GLY A 134 0.46 -17.22 -1.93
C GLY A 134 0.03 -16.21 -3.03
N PRO A 135 0.99 -15.60 -3.76
CA PRO A 135 2.41 -15.93 -3.77
C PRO A 135 3.10 -15.59 -2.44
N TYR A 136 3.99 -16.48 -1.99
CA TYR A 136 4.85 -16.23 -0.85
C TYR A 136 5.98 -15.32 -1.28
N ARG A 137 6.26 -14.29 -0.46
CA ARG A 137 7.37 -13.38 -0.72
C ARG A 137 8.53 -13.71 0.19
N GLU A 138 9.77 -13.57 -0.28
CA GLU A 138 10.97 -13.81 0.55
C GLU A 138 11.46 -12.55 1.27
N ASP A 139 10.96 -11.37 0.87
CA ASP A 139 11.45 -10.08 1.35
C ASP A 139 10.63 -9.46 2.48
N MET A 140 9.44 -10.01 2.78
CA MET A 140 8.55 -9.46 3.79
C MET A 140 7.58 -10.48 4.41
N SER A 141 6.96 -10.09 5.52
CA SER A 141 5.88 -10.86 6.16
C SER A 141 4.53 -10.59 5.50
N ALA A 142 3.55 -11.48 5.64
CA ALA A 142 2.20 -11.28 5.12
C ALA A 142 1.54 -9.99 5.62
N LEU A 143 1.87 -9.58 6.86
CA LEU A 143 1.47 -8.30 7.43
C LEU A 143 1.88 -7.11 6.53
N TRP A 144 3.13 -7.08 6.07
CA TRP A 144 3.65 -5.99 5.23
C TRP A 144 3.07 -5.97 3.82
N ASP A 145 2.63 -7.11 3.30
CA ASP A 145 1.98 -7.13 1.99
C ASP A 145 0.54 -6.62 2.09
N TRP A 146 -0.22 -7.05 3.11
CA TRP A 146 -1.65 -6.76 3.18
C TRP A 146 -2.02 -5.53 4.00
N ALA A 147 -1.44 -5.37 5.20
CA ALA A 147 -1.85 -4.34 6.15
C ALA A 147 -1.70 -2.89 5.64
N PRO A 148 -0.68 -2.51 4.86
CA PRO A 148 -0.56 -1.13 4.37
C PRO A 148 -1.77 -0.65 3.56
N HIS A 149 -2.53 -1.56 2.95
CA HIS A 149 -3.78 -1.20 2.27
C HIS A 149 -4.86 -0.80 3.27
N ASP A 150 -5.07 -1.61 4.31
CA ASP A 150 -6.13 -1.37 5.30
C ASP A 150 -5.76 -0.24 6.24
N LEU A 151 -4.49 -0.16 6.66
CA LEU A 151 -4.00 0.95 7.48
C LEU A 151 -4.22 2.30 6.80
N ALA A 152 -3.94 2.39 5.50
CA ALA A 152 -4.24 3.61 4.74
C ALA A 152 -5.74 3.93 4.80
N MET A 153 -6.63 2.94 4.59
CA MET A 153 -8.08 3.15 4.64
C MET A 153 -8.60 3.48 6.05
N VAL A 154 -8.02 2.90 7.10
CA VAL A 154 -8.37 3.19 8.50
C VAL A 154 -7.98 4.62 8.85
N LEU A 155 -6.74 5.02 8.55
CA LEU A 155 -6.24 6.37 8.82
C LEU A 155 -7.02 7.42 8.02
N ASP A 156 -7.34 7.13 6.75
CA ASP A 156 -8.16 8.01 5.91
C ASP A 156 -9.62 8.11 6.38
N LEU A 157 -10.17 7.02 6.93
CA LEU A 157 -11.55 7.00 7.43
C LEU A 157 -11.69 7.72 8.77
N LEU A 158 -10.76 7.50 9.71
CA LEU A 158 -10.83 8.03 11.07
C LEU A 158 -10.20 9.42 11.21
N GLY A 159 -9.20 9.76 10.38
CA GLY A 159 -8.49 11.04 10.46
C GLY A 159 -7.62 11.20 11.70
N GLU A 160 -7.26 10.10 12.37
CA GLU A 160 -6.46 10.07 13.60
C GLU A 160 -5.45 8.92 13.58
N SER A 161 -4.37 9.08 14.34
CA SER A 161 -3.34 8.04 14.53
C SER A 161 -3.71 7.12 15.70
N PRO A 162 -3.34 5.82 15.66
CA PRO A 162 -3.59 4.92 16.77
C PRO A 162 -2.76 5.32 18.00
N ARG A 163 -3.35 5.19 19.19
CA ARG A 163 -2.68 5.39 20.48
C ARG A 163 -2.04 4.11 21.03
N ALA A 164 -2.51 2.94 20.58
CA ALA A 164 -1.96 1.65 20.98
C ALA A 164 -1.96 0.68 19.80
N VAL A 165 -0.96 -0.20 19.77
CA VAL A 165 -0.73 -1.19 18.72
C VAL A 165 -0.37 -2.52 19.36
N GLN A 166 -1.02 -3.60 18.91
CA GLN A 166 -0.64 -4.96 19.25
C GLN A 166 -0.62 -5.79 17.97
N ALA A 167 0.40 -6.63 17.81
CA ALA A 167 0.49 -7.56 16.70
C ALA A 167 1.00 -8.92 17.19
N SER A 168 0.52 -9.99 16.56
CA SER A 168 1.04 -11.35 16.73
C SER A 168 1.20 -11.99 15.37
N GLY A 169 2.19 -12.86 15.23
CA GLY A 169 2.54 -13.47 13.95
C GLY A 169 2.82 -14.96 14.07
N LEU A 170 2.60 -15.67 12.96
CA LEU A 170 2.85 -17.10 12.81
C LEU A 170 3.71 -17.33 11.55
N GLY A 171 4.86 -17.98 11.71
CA GLY A 171 5.75 -18.37 10.62
C GLY A 171 5.86 -19.89 10.57
N ILE A 172 5.24 -20.53 9.58
CA ILE A 172 5.18 -21.99 9.40
C ILE A 172 5.78 -22.40 8.05
N LEU A 173 5.43 -21.68 6.98
CA LEU A 173 5.76 -22.06 5.62
C LEU A 173 7.23 -21.81 5.28
N ARG A 174 7.85 -20.84 5.97
CA ARG A 174 9.23 -20.42 5.74
C ARG A 174 10.05 -20.51 7.04
N PRO A 175 10.28 -21.71 7.59
CA PRO A 175 10.89 -21.91 8.92
C PRO A 175 12.35 -21.42 9.02
N ARG A 176 13.02 -21.19 7.89
CA ARG A 176 14.40 -20.66 7.85
C ARG A 176 14.47 -19.13 7.89
N THR A 177 13.32 -18.46 7.99
CA THR A 177 13.25 -16.99 8.03
C THR A 177 12.68 -16.52 9.38
N ARG A 178 12.86 -15.23 9.70
CA ARG A 178 12.15 -14.58 10.81
C ARG A 178 10.85 -13.89 10.35
N LEU A 179 10.36 -14.24 9.16
CA LEU A 179 9.18 -13.62 8.56
C LEU A 179 7.93 -14.41 8.93
N TYR A 180 6.82 -13.68 9.07
CA TYR A 180 5.52 -14.26 9.41
C TYR A 180 4.68 -14.49 8.15
N ASP A 181 4.06 -15.66 8.06
CA ASP A 181 3.14 -16.07 6.99
C ASP A 181 1.69 -15.70 7.27
N ALA A 182 1.36 -15.54 8.54
CA ALA A 182 0.12 -14.93 9.00
C ALA A 182 0.38 -13.98 10.18
N ALA A 183 -0.49 -13.00 10.34
CA ALA A 183 -0.44 -12.06 11.44
C ALA A 183 -1.82 -11.52 11.80
N THR A 184 -1.99 -11.17 13.07
CA THR A 184 -3.09 -10.32 13.54
C THR A 184 -2.54 -8.95 13.92
N LEU A 185 -3.36 -7.92 13.70
CA LEU A 185 -3.06 -6.54 14.05
C LEU A 185 -4.25 -5.93 14.77
N ARG A 186 -4.04 -5.44 15.99
CA ARG A 186 -5.01 -4.66 16.74
C ARG A 186 -4.50 -3.24 16.90
N LEU A 187 -5.37 -2.27 16.64
CA LEU A 187 -5.12 -0.86 16.90
C LEU A 187 -6.24 -0.30 17.78
N GLU A 188 -5.87 0.63 18.66
CA GLU A 188 -6.81 1.47 19.39
C GLU A 188 -6.58 2.93 19.03
N PHE A 189 -7.67 3.67 18.88
CA PHE A 189 -7.62 5.09 18.52
C PHE A 189 -8.12 5.99 19.67
N PRO A 190 -7.73 7.28 19.69
CA PRO A 190 -8.21 8.25 20.68
C PRO A 190 -9.74 8.35 20.77
N SER A 191 -10.46 8.22 19.65
CA SER A 191 -11.92 8.16 19.61
C SER A 191 -12.56 6.98 20.34
N GLY A 192 -11.76 5.98 20.77
CA GLY A 192 -12.23 4.72 21.33
C GLY A 192 -12.56 3.66 20.27
N VAL A 193 -12.47 3.99 18.97
CA VAL A 193 -12.58 3.01 17.89
C VAL A 193 -11.44 2.00 17.97
N GLN A 194 -11.74 0.74 17.74
CA GLN A 194 -10.76 -0.33 17.62
C GLN A 194 -10.72 -0.87 16.19
N PHE A 195 -9.55 -1.30 15.74
CA PHE A 195 -9.36 -2.01 14.48
C PHE A 195 -8.76 -3.40 14.73
N LEU A 196 -9.28 -4.41 14.02
CA LEU A 196 -8.72 -5.76 13.99
C LEU A 196 -8.47 -6.21 12.55
N GLY A 197 -7.20 -6.40 12.19
CA GLY A 197 -6.78 -6.96 10.92
C GLY A 197 -6.28 -8.40 11.07
N ILE A 198 -6.64 -9.27 10.15
CA ILE A 198 -6.09 -10.63 10.03
C ILE A 198 -5.52 -10.82 8.63
N TYR A 199 -4.26 -11.21 8.56
CA TYR A 199 -3.49 -11.30 7.33
C TYR A 199 -2.86 -12.67 7.21
N SER A 200 -2.99 -13.34 6.06
CA SER A 200 -2.49 -14.70 5.91
C SER A 200 -2.17 -15.06 4.46
N TRP A 201 -1.05 -15.74 4.25
CA TRP A 201 -0.75 -16.46 3.01
C TRP A 201 -1.11 -17.96 3.06
N MET A 202 -1.73 -18.43 4.14
CA MET A 202 -2.10 -19.83 4.35
C MET A 202 -3.58 -20.13 4.07
N ALA A 203 -4.34 -19.12 3.62
CA ALA A 203 -5.77 -19.29 3.41
C ALA A 203 -6.06 -19.81 2.00
N GLN A 204 -6.78 -20.94 1.88
CA GLN A 204 -7.15 -21.49 0.57
C GLN A 204 -8.01 -20.53 -0.24
N GLU A 205 -8.93 -19.84 0.43
CA GLU A 205 -9.77 -18.82 -0.17
C GLU A 205 -9.09 -17.45 -0.14
N LYS A 206 -9.07 -16.78 -1.29
CA LYS A 206 -8.64 -15.40 -1.35
C LYS A 206 -9.74 -14.50 -0.76
N ARG A 207 -9.40 -13.70 0.25
CA ARG A 207 -10.28 -12.67 0.83
C ARG A 207 -9.55 -11.34 0.88
N LYS A 208 -10.24 -10.28 0.49
CA LYS A 208 -9.79 -8.91 0.70
C LYS A 208 -10.98 -8.06 1.12
N ARG A 209 -11.21 -7.99 2.43
CA ARG A 209 -12.42 -7.41 3.01
C ARG A 209 -12.06 -6.34 4.02
N PHE A 210 -12.77 -5.23 4.00
CA PHE A 210 -12.70 -4.13 4.96
C PHE A 210 -14.11 -3.81 5.42
N VAL A 211 -14.37 -3.83 6.73
CA VAL A 211 -15.72 -3.69 7.28
C VAL A 211 -15.74 -2.57 8.31
N ILE A 212 -16.74 -1.70 8.17
CA ILE A 212 -17.02 -0.57 9.04
C ILE A 212 -18.28 -0.92 9.84
N HIS A 213 -18.13 -1.21 11.12
CA HIS A 213 -19.25 -1.54 12.00
C HIS A 213 -19.76 -0.26 12.66
N GLY A 214 -20.81 0.32 12.08
CA GLY A 214 -21.51 1.47 12.64
C GLY A 214 -22.54 1.07 13.70
N SER A 215 -23.11 2.08 14.37
CA SER A 215 -24.18 1.85 15.34
C SER A 215 -25.54 1.56 14.72
N LEU A 216 -25.73 1.94 13.45
CA LEU A 216 -26.97 1.75 12.70
C LEU A 216 -26.82 0.71 11.58
N HIS A 217 -25.68 0.72 10.89
CA HIS A 217 -25.43 -0.14 9.73
C HIS A 217 -23.99 -0.66 9.70
N THR A 218 -23.77 -1.76 8.98
CA THR A 218 -22.44 -2.33 8.76
C THR A 218 -22.09 -2.25 7.29
N ILE A 219 -21.05 -1.50 6.96
CA ILE A 219 -20.63 -1.34 5.56
C ILE A 219 -19.48 -2.29 5.28
N VAL A 220 -19.64 -3.10 4.24
CA VAL A 220 -18.61 -4.04 3.79
C VAL A 220 -18.05 -3.55 2.47
N TYR A 221 -16.74 -3.35 2.42
CA TYR A 221 -15.96 -3.29 1.18
C TYR A 221 -15.28 -4.65 0.97
N ASP A 222 -15.72 -5.40 -0.03
CA ASP A 222 -15.12 -6.66 -0.47
C ASP A 222 -14.52 -6.47 -1.86
N ASP A 223 -13.19 -6.56 -1.98
CA ASP A 223 -12.49 -6.33 -3.24
C ASP A 223 -12.56 -7.52 -4.21
N VAL A 224 -12.94 -8.71 -3.73
CA VAL A 224 -13.07 -9.92 -4.54
C VAL A 224 -14.51 -10.20 -4.98
N ALA A 225 -15.50 -9.62 -4.31
CA ALA A 225 -16.90 -9.75 -4.68
C ALA A 225 -17.26 -9.01 -5.98
N GLU A 226 -18.27 -9.51 -6.69
CA GLU A 226 -18.89 -8.81 -7.84
C GLU A 226 -19.51 -7.48 -7.38
N ARG A 227 -20.36 -7.54 -6.36
CA ARG A 227 -20.84 -6.36 -5.65
C ARG A 227 -19.86 -6.00 -4.53
N LYS A 228 -18.93 -5.11 -4.84
CA LYS A 228 -17.84 -4.73 -3.92
C LYS A 228 -18.28 -4.00 -2.65
N VAL A 229 -19.46 -3.37 -2.63
CA VAL A 229 -19.94 -2.63 -1.46
C VAL A 229 -21.37 -3.04 -1.09
N THR A 230 -21.54 -3.43 0.17
CA THR A 230 -22.84 -3.73 0.79
C THR A 230 -23.00 -3.00 2.12
N VAL A 231 -24.27 -2.87 2.55
CA VAL A 231 -24.72 -2.23 3.80
C VAL A 231 -25.56 -3.24 4.57
#